data_AF-A0A537P2V2-F1
#
_entry.id   AF-A0A537P2V2-F1
#
_cell.length_a   1.000
_cell.length_b   1.000
_cell.length_c   1.000
_cell.angle_alpha   90.00
_cell.angle_beta   90.00
_cell.angle_gamma   90.00
#
_symmetry.space_group_name_H-M   'P 1'
#
loop_
_entity.id
_entity.type
_entity.pdbx_description
1 polymer ?
#
loop_
_entity_poly.entity_id
_entity_poly.type
_entity_poly.pdbx_seq_one_letter_code
_entity_poly.pdbx_strand_id
1 'polypeptide(L)'
;MAAVSADSFELYDLRVEVVAPEGAKLYCGARIGDYFELKGEMLHLPPGQGFSIYSLAAVLPLLAAKQRQTDPHDWMTSDAEIACPDPNCPSRLRILRGAKRRFLHSETTAIPLTKDH
;
A
#
# COMPACT_ATOMS: atom_id res chain seq x y z
N MET A 1 2.76 -21.14 -11.24
CA MET A 1 2.43 -19.75 -11.61
C MET A 1 2.30 -19.71 -13.11
N ALA A 2 1.15 -19.31 -13.64
CA ALA A 2 0.98 -19.14 -15.09
C ALA A 2 1.93 -18.02 -15.57
N ALA A 3 2.62 -18.26 -16.68
CA ALA A 3 3.50 -17.25 -17.27
C ALA A 3 2.70 -15.99 -17.59
N VAL A 4 3.17 -14.86 -17.08
CA VAL A 4 2.64 -13.53 -17.42
C VAL A 4 2.82 -13.37 -18.93
N SER A 5 1.72 -13.19 -19.69
CA SER A 5 1.83 -12.88 -21.13
C SER A 5 2.54 -11.53 -21.31
N ALA A 6 3.21 -11.32 -22.44
CA ALA A 6 3.98 -10.11 -22.74
C ALA A 6 3.20 -8.80 -22.47
N ASP A 7 1.87 -8.82 -22.63
CA ASP A 7 1.00 -7.64 -22.46
C ASP A 7 0.39 -7.51 -21.04
N SER A 8 0.93 -8.20 -20.04
CA SER A 8 0.38 -8.19 -18.69
C SER A 8 1.44 -7.96 -17.61
N PHE A 9 1.01 -7.47 -16.45
CA PHE A 9 1.85 -7.29 -15.28
C PHE A 9 1.08 -7.64 -14.01
N GLU A 10 1.80 -7.77 -12.90
CA GLU A 10 1.21 -8.06 -11.59
C GLU A 10 1.52 -6.94 -10.60
N LEU A 11 0.54 -6.62 -9.76
CA LEU A 11 0.72 -5.80 -8.56
C LEU A 11 0.24 -6.58 -7.34
N TYR A 12 0.87 -6.36 -6.20
CA TYR A 12 0.33 -6.79 -4.91
C TYR A 12 -0.86 -5.89 -4.52
N ASP A 13 -1.97 -6.50 -4.12
CA ASP A 13 -2.95 -5.81 -3.28
C ASP A 13 -2.26 -5.56 -1.91
N LEU A 14 -2.48 -4.39 -1.32
CA LEU A 14 -1.87 -4.02 -0.04
C LEU A 14 -2.93 -3.93 1.05
N ARG A 15 -2.54 -4.28 2.28
CA ARG A 15 -3.24 -3.87 3.50
C ARG A 15 -2.34 -2.92 4.26
N VAL A 16 -2.87 -1.76 4.64
CA VAL A 16 -2.17 -0.80 5.50
C VAL A 16 -2.91 -0.75 6.83
N GLU A 17 -2.23 -1.12 7.90
CA GLU A 17 -2.81 -1.27 9.23
C GLU A 17 -2.12 -0.35 10.24
N VAL A 18 -2.93 0.25 11.11
CA VAL A 18 -2.45 1.08 12.21
C VAL A 18 -1.92 0.16 13.32
N VAL A 19 -0.63 0.29 13.62
CA VAL A 19 0.05 -0.40 14.73
C VAL A 19 0.64 0.61 15.69
N ALA A 20 0.77 0.25 16.96
CA ALA A 20 1.40 1.10 17.97
C ALA A 20 1.90 0.24 19.15
N PRO A 21 2.78 0.78 20.02
CA PRO A 21 3.12 0.14 21.27
C PRO A 21 1.88 -0.14 22.12
N GLU A 22 1.91 -1.20 22.91
CA GLU A 22 0.81 -1.56 23.80
C GLU A 22 0.51 -0.43 24.80
N GLY A 23 -0.77 -0.11 24.99
CA GLY A 23 -1.22 0.96 25.88
C GLY A 23 -0.95 2.39 25.37
N ALA A 24 -0.40 2.56 24.17
CA ALA A 24 -0.10 3.87 23.63
C ALA A 24 -1.37 4.69 23.31
N LYS A 25 -1.37 5.97 23.72
CA LYS A 25 -2.39 6.93 23.31
C LYS A 25 -2.09 7.44 21.91
N LEU A 26 -3.07 7.32 21.01
CA LEU A 26 -2.97 7.83 19.64
C LEU A 26 -3.67 9.20 19.52
N TYR A 27 -2.97 10.18 18.95
CA TYR A 27 -3.46 11.56 18.80
C TYR A 27 -4.00 11.85 17.40
N CYS A 28 -3.69 11.00 16.43
CA CYS A 28 -4.12 11.15 15.04
C CYS A 28 -5.58 10.69 14.78
N GLY A 29 -6.32 10.31 15.83
CA GLY A 29 -7.70 9.81 15.75
C GLY A 29 -7.83 8.35 15.29
N ALA A 30 -6.71 7.69 14.94
CA ALA A 30 -6.69 6.28 14.60
C ALA A 30 -6.81 5.39 15.84
N ARG A 31 -7.29 4.16 15.64
CA ARG A 31 -7.26 3.08 16.62
C ARG A 31 -6.33 1.98 16.13
N ILE A 32 -5.67 1.29 17.04
CA ILE A 32 -4.86 0.11 16.71
C ILE A 32 -5.76 -0.91 15.98
N GLY A 33 -5.28 -1.41 14.84
CA GLY A 33 -6.02 -2.33 13.98
C GLY A 33 -6.95 -1.67 12.96
N ASP A 34 -7.19 -0.34 13.01
CA ASP A 34 -7.84 0.35 11.89
C ASP A 34 -6.97 0.15 10.64
N TYR A 35 -7.61 -0.15 9.50
CA TYR A 35 -6.89 -0.46 8.26
C TYR A 35 -7.61 0.02 7.01
N PHE A 36 -6.86 0.12 5.91
CA PHE A 36 -7.44 0.17 4.57
C PHE A 36 -6.77 -0.87 3.68
N GLU A 37 -7.47 -1.27 2.62
CA GLU A 37 -6.95 -2.15 1.59
C GLU A 37 -6.77 -1.36 0.30
N LEU A 38 -5.63 -1.52 -0.38
CA LEU A 38 -5.41 -1.04 -1.73
C LEU A 38 -5.52 -2.24 -2.67
N LYS A 39 -6.64 -2.32 -3.40
CA LYS A 39 -6.95 -3.41 -4.33
C LYS A 39 -6.77 -2.89 -5.75
N GLY A 40 -5.69 -3.29 -6.40
CA GLY A 40 -5.20 -2.58 -7.58
C GLY A 40 -4.98 -1.10 -7.26
N GLU A 41 -5.70 -0.20 -7.92
CA GLU A 41 -5.59 1.25 -7.71
C GLU A 41 -6.64 1.82 -6.75
N MET A 42 -7.55 0.98 -6.25
CA MET A 42 -8.69 1.41 -5.45
C MET A 42 -8.45 1.22 -3.96
N LEU A 43 -8.60 2.30 -3.19
CA LEU A 43 -8.55 2.28 -1.73
C LEU A 43 -9.92 1.93 -1.16
N HIS A 44 -9.95 0.93 -0.27
CA HIS A 44 -11.15 0.45 0.41
C HIS A 44 -10.99 0.55 1.93
N LEU A 45 -12.01 1.10 2.58
CA LEU A 45 -12.12 1.14 4.04
C LEU A 45 -13.18 0.15 4.52
N PRO A 46 -13.03 -0.44 5.71
CA PRO A 46 -14.10 -1.17 6.36
C PRO A 46 -15.32 -0.27 6.60
N PRO A 47 -16.55 -0.82 6.57
CA PRO A 47 -17.76 -0.05 6.81
C PRO A 47 -17.70 0.72 8.14
N GLY A 48 -17.98 2.03 8.08
CA GLY A 48 -18.01 2.92 9.25
C GLY A 48 -16.63 3.30 9.82
N GLN A 49 -15.53 2.87 9.19
CA GLN A 49 -14.19 3.25 9.63
C GLN A 49 -13.73 4.52 8.92
N GLY A 50 -13.39 5.55 9.70
CA GLY A 50 -12.64 6.70 9.20
C GLY A 50 -11.14 6.39 9.12
N PHE A 51 -10.40 7.18 8.37
CA PHE A 51 -8.93 7.14 8.38
C PHE A 51 -8.39 8.56 8.33
N SER A 52 -7.37 8.85 9.13
CA SER A 52 -6.79 10.19 9.17
C SER A 52 -6.19 10.56 7.81
N ILE A 53 -6.62 11.70 7.25
CA ILE A 53 -6.09 12.21 5.99
C ILE A 53 -4.59 12.53 6.09
N TYR A 54 -4.12 12.92 7.27
CA TYR A 54 -2.71 13.17 7.52
C TYR A 54 -1.91 11.86 7.51
N SER A 55 -2.44 10.80 8.15
CA SER A 55 -1.84 9.47 8.08
C SER A 55 -1.82 8.93 6.64
N LEU A 56 -2.89 9.15 5.86
CA LEU A 56 -2.90 8.82 4.43
C LEU A 56 -1.81 9.59 3.68
N ALA A 57 -1.70 10.90 3.86
CA ALA A 57 -0.68 11.71 3.20
C ALA A 57 0.75 11.21 3.46
N ALA A 58 1.03 10.68 4.65
CA ALA A 58 2.33 10.10 4.97
C ALA A 58 2.64 8.79 4.23
N VAL A 59 1.64 7.92 4.03
CA VAL A 59 1.86 6.58 3.44
C VAL A 59 1.63 6.54 1.93
N LEU A 60 0.74 7.38 1.39
CA LEU A 60 0.35 7.40 -0.02
C LEU A 60 1.54 7.41 -1.01
N PRO A 61 2.60 8.22 -0.81
CA PRO A 61 3.72 8.28 -1.74
C PRO A 61 4.46 6.95 -1.93
N LEU A 62 4.32 6.02 -0.97
CA LEU A 62 5.08 4.77 -0.93
C LEU A 62 4.29 3.59 -1.50
N LEU A 63 2.96 3.70 -1.62
CA LEU A 63 2.09 2.57 -1.95
C LEU A 63 2.39 1.99 -3.34
N ALA A 64 2.56 2.83 -4.37
CA ALA A 64 2.82 2.37 -5.73
C ALA A 64 4.13 1.54 -5.82
N ALA A 65 5.18 1.96 -5.12
CA ALA A 65 6.42 1.19 -5.03
C ALA A 65 6.20 -0.13 -4.26
N LYS A 66 5.47 -0.07 -3.14
CA LYS A 66 5.16 -1.25 -2.32
C LYS A 66 4.28 -2.28 -3.03
N GLN A 67 3.46 -1.89 -4.00
CA GLN A 67 2.70 -2.81 -4.86
C GLN A 67 3.56 -3.58 -5.85
N ARG A 68 4.74 -3.07 -6.22
CA ARG A 68 5.61 -3.69 -7.21
C ARG A 68 6.59 -4.65 -6.53
N GLN A 69 7.11 -5.59 -7.31
CA GLN A 69 8.31 -6.30 -6.90
C GLN A 69 9.47 -5.31 -6.91
N THR A 70 10.22 -5.29 -5.81
CA THR A 70 11.36 -4.41 -5.56
C THR A 70 12.58 -5.28 -5.26
N ASP A 71 13.80 -4.73 -5.41
CA ASP A 71 15.03 -5.49 -5.16
C ASP A 71 15.11 -5.94 -3.69
N PRO A 72 15.47 -7.21 -3.40
CA PRO A 72 15.52 -7.69 -2.02
C PRO A 72 16.48 -6.93 -1.09
N HIS A 73 17.46 -6.18 -1.63
CA HIS A 73 18.40 -5.38 -0.84
C HIS A 73 18.04 -3.89 -0.76
N ASP A 74 16.93 -3.47 -1.38
CA ASP A 74 16.41 -2.12 -1.23
C ASP A 74 15.61 -2.03 0.10
N TRP A 75 15.81 -0.95 0.86
CA TRP A 75 15.03 -0.64 2.06
C TRP A 75 13.53 -0.55 1.73
N MET A 76 13.18 -0.16 0.50
CA MET A 76 11.80 -0.17 0.01
C MET A 76 11.18 -1.58 0.03
N THR A 77 11.97 -2.64 0.05
CA THR A 77 11.48 -4.02 0.18
C THR A 77 11.30 -4.42 1.64
N SER A 78 12.29 -4.14 2.50
CA SER A 78 12.30 -4.58 3.90
C SER A 78 11.42 -3.75 4.83
N ASP A 79 11.41 -2.42 4.67
CA ASP A 79 10.90 -1.50 5.69
C ASP A 79 9.41 -1.29 5.50
N ALA A 80 8.58 -1.97 6.29
CA ALA A 80 7.13 -2.01 6.09
C ALA A 80 6.35 -0.96 6.89
N GLU A 81 6.98 -0.19 7.77
CA GLU A 81 6.28 0.69 8.73
C GLU A 81 6.59 2.16 8.53
N ILE A 82 5.54 2.95 8.32
CA ILE A 82 5.64 4.39 8.10
C ILE A 82 5.15 5.12 9.34
N ALA A 83 5.93 6.07 9.85
CA ALA A 83 5.57 6.83 11.03
C ALA A 83 4.34 7.72 10.80
N CYS A 84 3.54 7.93 11.84
CA CYS A 84 2.55 9.00 11.85
C CYS A 84 3.24 10.35 11.62
N PRO A 85 2.65 11.27 10.83
CA PRO A 85 3.25 12.58 10.60
C PRO A 85 3.23 13.49 11.84
N ASP A 86 2.38 13.21 12.84
CA ASP A 86 2.46 13.87 14.13
C ASP A 86 3.61 13.24 14.95
N PRO A 87 4.67 14.01 15.27
CA PRO A 87 5.84 13.48 15.96
C PRO A 87 5.54 12.97 17.38
N ASN A 88 4.42 13.39 17.98
CA ASN A 88 4.02 12.95 19.32
C ASN A 88 3.05 11.77 19.29
N CYS A 89 2.62 11.33 18.10
CA CYS A 89 1.74 10.18 17.95
C CYS A 89 2.56 8.92 17.67
N PRO A 90 2.60 7.94 18.59
CA PRO A 90 3.47 6.77 18.48
C PRO A 90 2.97 5.70 17.47
N SER A 91 1.85 5.95 16.79
CA SER A 91 1.33 5.04 15.78
C SER A 91 2.24 4.96 14.55
N ARG A 92 2.24 3.79 13.92
CA ARG A 92 2.84 3.53 12.62
C ARG A 92 1.80 2.89 11.70
N LEU A 93 2.04 3.00 10.40
CA LEU A 93 1.25 2.41 9.34
C LEU A 93 2.05 1.24 8.76
N ARG A 94 1.66 0.01 9.09
CA ARG A 94 2.30 -1.20 8.61
C ARG A 94 1.69 -1.62 7.28
N ILE A 95 2.51 -1.69 6.24
CA ILE A 95 2.15 -2.12 4.89
C ILE A 95 2.40 -3.62 4.76
N LEU A 96 1.38 -4.36 4.36
CA LEU A 96 1.44 -5.80 4.13
C LEU A 96 1.11 -6.07 2.66
N ARG A 97 1.99 -6.80 1.96
CA ARG A 97 1.71 -7.33 0.62
C ARG A 97 0.80 -8.54 0.74
N GLY A 98 -0.34 -8.50 0.06
CA GLY A 98 -1.33 -9.57 0.01
C GLY A 98 -1.22 -10.40 -1.27
N ALA A 99 -2.39 -10.76 -1.82
CA ALA A 99 -2.46 -11.47 -3.09
C ALA A 99 -1.93 -10.61 -4.25
N LYS A 100 -1.39 -11.28 -5.26
CA LYS A 100 -1.09 -10.62 -6.53
C LYS A 100 -2.34 -10.54 -7.40
N ARG A 101 -2.51 -9.41 -8.07
CA ARG A 101 -3.52 -9.16 -9.08
C ARG A 101 -2.84 -8.96 -10.42
N ARG A 102 -3.37 -9.63 -11.45
CA ARG A 102 -2.91 -9.49 -12.83
C ARG A 102 -3.68 -8.35 -13.51
N PHE A 103 -2.96 -7.57 -14.30
CA PHE A 103 -3.47 -6.48 -15.13
C PHE A 103 -3.06 -6.71 -16.58
N LEU A 104 -3.92 -6.32 -17.51
CA LEU A 104 -3.55 -6.17 -18.92
C LEU A 104 -3.17 -4.72 -19.20
N HIS A 105 -2.12 -4.51 -19.99
CA HIS A 105 -1.68 -3.17 -20.38
C HIS A 105 -2.81 -2.36 -21.04
N SER A 106 -3.51 -2.98 -21.98
CA SER A 106 -4.64 -2.37 -22.71
C SER A 106 -5.82 -1.96 -21.83
N GLU A 107 -5.94 -2.52 -20.62
CA GLU A 107 -7.00 -2.19 -19.67
C GLU A 107 -6.61 -1.05 -18.72
N THR A 108 -5.32 -0.71 -18.66
CA THR A 108 -4.76 0.25 -17.69
C THR A 108 -4.21 1.52 -18.33
N THR A 109 -4.10 1.55 -19.67
CA THR A 109 -3.67 2.74 -20.40
C THR A 109 -4.19 2.75 -21.84
N ALA A 110 -4.40 3.95 -22.38
CA ALA A 110 -4.76 4.17 -23.78
C ALA A 110 -3.55 4.14 -24.73
N ILE A 111 -2.31 4.14 -24.18
CA ILE A 111 -1.08 4.09 -24.97
C ILE A 111 -0.80 2.63 -25.35
N PRO A 112 -0.67 2.27 -26.64
CA PRO A 112 -0.39 0.88 -27.03
C PRO A 112 1.03 0.46 -26.62
N LEU A 113 1.23 -0.84 -26.38
CA LEU A 113 2.57 -1.42 -26.27
C LEU A 113 3.27 -1.32 -27.63
N THR A 114 4.41 -0.63 -27.67
CA THR A 114 5.30 -0.62 -28.82
C THR A 114 6.41 -1.64 -28.62
N LYS A 115 7.07 -2.07 -29.71
CA LYS A 115 8.15 -3.08 -29.65
C LYS A 115 9.42 -2.60 -28.93
N ASP A 116 9.49 -1.33 -28.57
CA ASP A 116 10.67 -0.68 -28.01
C ASP A 116 10.63 -0.56 -26.47
N HIS A 117 9.59 -1.13 -25.83
CA HIS A 117 9.45 -1.25 -24.38
C HIS A 117 9.57 -2.70 -23.91
#